data_AF-A0A373CM53-F1
#
_entry.id   AF-A0A373CM53-F1
#
_cell.length_a   1.000
_cell.length_b   1.000
_cell.length_c   1.000
_cell.angle_alpha   90.00
_cell.angle_beta   90.00
_cell.angle_gamma   90.00
#
_symmetry.space_group_name_H-M   'P 1'
#
loop_
_entity.id
_entity.type
_entity.pdbx_description
1 polymer ?
#
loop_
_entity_poly.entity_id
_entity_poly.type
_entity_poly.pdbx_seq_one_letter_code
_entity_poly.pdbx_strand_id
1 'polypeptide(L)'
;MEKIKIKGSSKSYEIRSIQTIEPHVMQIVFVGTPPTKWGDITLYTDGGIECATLTGWTTVYRDEGQTVYLSDDSSVYQTPDPDTGGEILPPEPYVPTLEELQAAKKREISQACETAIYSGVDVTLTDGSAEHFSLTEHDQLNLFGKQVQLAAGTTELEYHADGQPCRYYNTADMQLIISTAMQHVSYHTTYCNAVNMWISGTQSTDEIQQIYYGADVPEQYQSDVLKAYIATEKERAGDVDEPQVAE
;
A
#
# COMPACT_ATOMS: atom_id res chain seq x y z
N MET A 1 -40.98 26.11 -12.39
CA MET A 1 -40.70 24.75 -11.93
C MET A 1 -41.72 23.77 -12.49
N GLU A 2 -41.28 22.55 -12.77
CA GLU A 2 -42.14 21.45 -13.21
C GLU A 2 -43.18 21.11 -12.14
N LYS A 3 -44.33 20.59 -12.57
CA LYS A 3 -45.45 20.27 -11.68
C LYS A 3 -46.03 18.92 -12.03
N ILE A 4 -46.55 18.23 -11.02
CA ILE A 4 -47.33 17.02 -11.22
C ILE A 4 -48.76 17.19 -10.71
N LYS A 5 -49.68 16.41 -11.26
CA LYS A 5 -51.05 16.28 -10.78
C LYS A 5 -51.42 14.82 -10.72
N ILE A 6 -52.00 14.42 -9.59
CA ILE A 6 -52.50 13.06 -9.40
C ILE A 6 -53.94 12.98 -9.91
N LYS A 7 -54.26 11.97 -10.71
CA LYS A 7 -55.61 11.74 -11.23
C LYS A 7 -56.63 11.63 -10.10
N GLY A 8 -57.71 12.40 -10.21
CA GLY A 8 -58.73 12.53 -9.16
C GLY A 8 -58.41 13.57 -8.08
N SER A 9 -57.23 14.19 -8.08
CA SER A 9 -56.89 15.33 -7.23
C SER A 9 -57.11 16.66 -7.97
N SER A 10 -57.64 17.65 -7.27
CA SER A 10 -57.72 19.03 -7.77
C SER A 10 -56.44 19.84 -7.54
N LYS A 11 -55.50 19.32 -6.74
CA LYS A 11 -54.24 19.99 -6.39
C LYS A 11 -53.11 19.61 -7.36
N SER A 12 -52.31 20.61 -7.74
CA SER A 12 -51.00 20.42 -8.38
C SER A 12 -49.88 20.53 -7.35
N TYR A 13 -48.79 19.80 -7.60
CA TYR A 13 -47.62 19.75 -6.73
C TYR A 13 -46.38 20.16 -7.50
N GLU A 14 -45.60 21.07 -6.95
CA GLU A 14 -44.35 21.52 -7.59
C GLU A 14 -43.21 20.56 -7.24
N ILE A 15 -42.45 20.17 -8.26
CA ILE A 15 -41.34 19.23 -8.13
C ILE A 15 -40.04 19.88 -8.61
N ARG A 16 -38.93 19.42 -8.04
CA ARG A 16 -37.57 19.72 -8.48
C ARG A 16 -37.08 18.72 -9.52
N SER A 17 -37.49 17.46 -9.38
CA SER A 17 -37.13 16.39 -10.30
C SER A 17 -38.09 15.21 -10.20
N ILE A 18 -38.16 14.45 -11.28
CA ILE A 18 -38.81 13.15 -11.38
C ILE A 18 -37.95 12.26 -12.27
N GLN A 19 -37.55 11.08 -11.77
CA GLN A 19 -36.68 10.16 -12.51
C GLN A 19 -36.82 8.72 -12.01
N THR A 20 -36.68 7.76 -12.91
CA THR A 20 -36.55 6.34 -12.56
C THR A 20 -35.11 6.06 -12.12
N ILE A 21 -34.93 5.52 -10.92
CA ILE A 21 -33.60 5.25 -10.32
C ILE A 21 -33.23 3.77 -10.32
N GLU A 22 -34.23 2.90 -10.35
CA GLU A 22 -34.11 1.45 -10.48
C GLU A 22 -35.25 0.96 -11.41
N PRO A 23 -35.17 -0.25 -11.99
CA PRO A 23 -36.15 -0.73 -12.97
C PRO A 23 -37.62 -0.59 -12.56
N HIS A 24 -37.92 -0.66 -11.26
CA HIS A 24 -39.26 -0.56 -10.69
C HIS A 24 -39.39 0.53 -9.62
N VAL A 25 -38.44 1.47 -9.53
CA VAL A 25 -38.46 2.55 -8.53
C VAL A 25 -38.26 3.91 -9.17
N MET A 26 -39.23 4.80 -8.95
CA MET A 26 -39.21 6.19 -9.41
C MET A 26 -39.10 7.14 -8.22
N GLN A 27 -38.16 8.06 -8.30
CA GLN A 27 -37.95 9.12 -7.32
C GLN A 27 -38.62 10.41 -7.80
N ILE A 28 -39.36 11.07 -6.89
CA ILE A 28 -39.92 12.41 -7.08
C ILE A 28 -39.46 13.29 -5.92
N VAL A 29 -38.83 14.42 -6.24
CA VAL A 29 -38.40 15.41 -5.25
C VAL A 29 -39.36 16.60 -5.31
N PHE A 30 -40.09 16.84 -4.24
CA PHE A 30 -41.06 17.92 -4.11
C PHE A 30 -40.43 19.21 -3.57
N VAL A 31 -40.93 20.35 -4.04
CA VAL A 31 -40.58 21.66 -3.47
C VAL A 31 -41.29 21.86 -2.12
N GLY A 32 -42.51 21.32 -1.99
CA GLY A 32 -43.36 21.43 -0.81
C GLY A 32 -43.80 20.06 -0.29
N THR A 33 -44.93 20.02 0.42
CA THR A 33 -45.49 18.78 0.96
C THR A 33 -46.01 17.88 -0.17
N PRO A 34 -45.55 16.61 -0.25
CA PRO A 34 -46.03 15.65 -1.24
C PRO A 34 -47.52 15.29 -1.07
N PRO A 35 -48.15 14.69 -2.08
CA PRO A 35 -49.47 14.07 -1.94
C PRO A 35 -49.42 12.86 -0.99
N THR A 36 -50.51 12.64 -0.25
CA THR A 36 -50.70 11.47 0.62
C THR A 36 -51.45 10.31 -0.07
N LYS A 37 -51.93 10.53 -1.30
CA LYS A 37 -52.62 9.53 -2.12
C LYS A 37 -52.09 9.57 -3.55
N TRP A 38 -51.85 8.37 -4.09
CA TRP A 38 -51.22 8.18 -5.40
C TRP A 38 -52.18 7.50 -6.39
N GLY A 39 -51.91 7.70 -7.67
CA GLY A 39 -52.71 7.28 -8.82
C GLY A 39 -51.97 7.72 -10.10
N ASP A 40 -52.62 7.71 -11.26
CA ASP A 40 -51.97 8.17 -12.50
C ASP A 40 -51.43 9.61 -12.33
N ILE A 41 -50.19 9.83 -12.73
CA ILE A 41 -49.46 11.09 -12.51
C ILE A 41 -49.33 11.81 -13.85
N THR A 42 -49.92 12.99 -13.97
CA THR A 42 -49.72 13.85 -15.14
C THR A 42 -48.61 14.86 -14.84
N LEU A 43 -47.56 14.85 -15.64
CA LEU A 43 -46.41 15.75 -15.56
C LEU A 43 -46.62 16.98 -16.45
N TYR A 44 -46.34 18.15 -15.91
CA TYR A 44 -46.38 19.43 -16.58
C TYR A 44 -44.98 20.06 -16.57
N THR A 45 -44.56 20.54 -17.73
CA THR A 45 -43.33 21.34 -17.86
C THR A 45 -43.48 22.68 -17.12
N ASP A 46 -42.37 23.41 -16.95
CA ASP A 46 -42.38 24.76 -16.37
C ASP A 46 -43.35 25.74 -17.09
N GLY A 47 -43.53 25.55 -18.39
CA GLY A 47 -44.50 26.31 -19.20
C GLY A 47 -45.98 25.92 -19.00
N GLY A 48 -46.29 24.99 -18.09
CA GLY A 48 -47.65 24.50 -17.84
C GLY A 48 -48.20 23.57 -18.93
N ILE A 49 -47.34 23.12 -19.84
CA ILE A 49 -47.71 22.18 -20.92
C ILE A 49 -47.63 20.76 -20.38
N GLU A 50 -48.69 19.98 -20.60
CA GLU A 50 -48.72 18.56 -20.30
C GLU A 50 -47.65 17.81 -21.12
N CYS A 51 -46.76 17.11 -20.43
CA CYS A 51 -45.62 16.42 -21.00
C CYS A 51 -45.88 14.92 -21.15
N ALA A 52 -46.30 14.28 -20.05
CA ALA A 52 -46.49 12.83 -20.00
C ALA A 52 -47.50 12.46 -18.90
N THR A 53 -48.16 11.32 -19.07
CA THR A 53 -48.93 10.68 -18.01
C THR A 53 -48.26 9.35 -17.64
N LEU A 54 -47.85 9.23 -16.39
CA LEU A 54 -47.22 8.04 -15.81
C LEU A 54 -48.30 7.21 -15.10
N THR A 55 -48.46 5.97 -15.51
CA THR A 55 -49.42 5.01 -14.93
C THR A 55 -48.68 3.89 -14.21
N GLY A 56 -49.35 3.18 -13.30
CA GLY A 56 -48.77 2.03 -12.57
C GLY A 56 -48.05 2.38 -11.27
N TRP A 57 -47.47 3.58 -11.15
CA TRP A 57 -46.74 4.09 -9.96
C TRP A 57 -47.64 4.44 -8.78
N THR A 58 -48.32 3.44 -8.21
CA THR A 58 -49.36 3.65 -7.18
C THR A 58 -48.91 3.28 -5.77
N THR A 59 -47.81 2.54 -5.64
CA THR A 59 -47.29 2.08 -4.35
C THR A 59 -46.17 2.99 -3.89
N VAL A 60 -46.24 3.46 -2.63
CA VAL A 60 -45.14 4.22 -2.01
C VAL A 60 -44.06 3.23 -1.59
N TYR A 61 -42.94 3.23 -2.32
CA TYR A 61 -41.78 2.41 -2.03
C TYR A 61 -41.06 2.92 -0.77
N ARG A 62 -40.81 4.23 -0.67
CA ARG A 62 -40.17 4.91 0.48
C ARG A 62 -40.60 6.37 0.54
N ASP A 63 -40.81 6.91 1.73
CA ASP A 63 -41.16 8.32 1.95
C ASP A 63 -40.14 8.98 2.89
N GLU A 64 -39.44 10.00 2.41
CA GLU A 64 -38.44 10.79 3.13
C GLU A 64 -38.89 12.26 3.30
N GLY A 65 -40.20 12.51 3.31
CA GLY A 65 -40.78 13.81 3.58
C GLY A 65 -40.92 14.69 2.34
N GLN A 66 -39.82 15.16 1.75
CA GLN A 66 -39.85 15.92 0.47
C GLN A 66 -39.46 15.06 -0.73
N THR A 67 -38.83 13.91 -0.50
CA THR A 67 -38.48 12.94 -1.53
C THR A 67 -39.36 11.72 -1.34
N VAL A 68 -40.13 11.37 -2.37
CA VAL A 68 -40.97 10.16 -2.36
C VAL A 68 -40.53 9.23 -3.47
N TYR A 69 -40.44 7.95 -3.14
CA TYR A 69 -40.13 6.87 -4.04
C TYR A 69 -41.41 6.08 -4.30
N LEU A 70 -41.75 5.85 -5.56
CA LEU A 70 -42.90 5.05 -5.97
C LEU A 70 -42.42 3.79 -6.69
N SER A 71 -43.19 2.73 -6.58
CA SER A 71 -43.00 1.50 -7.35
C SER A 71 -44.20 1.19 -8.23
N ASP A 72 -43.93 0.53 -9.36
CA ASP A 72 -44.94 0.07 -10.33
C ASP A 72 -45.22 -1.45 -10.23
N ASP A 73 -44.40 -2.19 -9.47
CA ASP A 73 -44.49 -3.63 -9.23
C ASP A 73 -45.06 -4.00 -7.85
N SER A 74 -45.54 -3.00 -7.10
CA SER A 74 -46.02 -3.14 -5.71
C SER A 74 -44.94 -3.46 -4.67
N SER A 75 -43.66 -3.31 -5.01
CA SER A 75 -42.58 -3.41 -4.04
C SER A 75 -42.62 -2.28 -3.01
N VAL A 76 -42.19 -2.59 -1.78
CA VAL A 76 -41.98 -1.61 -0.71
C VAL A 76 -40.55 -1.71 -0.22
N TYR A 77 -39.95 -0.58 0.19
CA TYR A 77 -38.59 -0.57 0.70
C TYR A 77 -38.49 -1.44 1.94
N GLN A 78 -37.65 -2.47 1.86
CA GLN A 78 -37.21 -3.21 3.01
C GLN A 78 -35.90 -2.62 3.47
N THR A 79 -35.85 -2.18 4.73
CA THR A 79 -34.58 -1.85 5.35
C THR A 79 -33.77 -3.14 5.38
N PRO A 80 -32.55 -3.18 4.79
CA PRO A 80 -31.72 -4.37 4.83
C PRO A 80 -31.57 -4.84 6.27
N ASP A 81 -31.82 -6.12 6.53
CA ASP A 81 -31.53 -6.69 7.84
C ASP A 81 -30.00 -6.64 8.03
N PRO A 82 -29.50 -6.08 9.16
CA PRO A 82 -28.07 -5.97 9.43
C PRO A 82 -27.31 -7.29 9.26
N ASP A 83 -27.99 -8.44 9.37
CA ASP A 83 -27.39 -9.77 9.20
C ASP A 83 -27.34 -10.32 7.76
N THR A 84 -27.96 -9.67 6.76
CA THR A 84 -28.12 -10.28 5.41
C THR A 84 -27.47 -9.54 4.22
N GLY A 85 -26.57 -8.57 4.44
CA GLY A 85 -25.73 -8.11 3.32
C GLY A 85 -25.17 -6.69 3.36
N GLY A 86 -24.97 -6.09 4.52
CA GLY A 86 -24.04 -4.96 4.63
C GLY A 86 -22.59 -5.47 4.58
N GLU A 87 -21.64 -4.65 4.09
CA GLU A 87 -20.23 -4.89 4.41
C GLU A 87 -20.11 -5.08 5.93
N ILE A 88 -19.63 -6.24 6.37
CA ILE A 88 -19.33 -6.47 7.78
C ILE A 88 -18.13 -5.58 8.09
N LEU A 89 -18.40 -4.38 8.60
CA LEU A 89 -17.37 -3.50 9.11
C LEU A 89 -16.72 -4.17 10.33
N PRO A 90 -15.38 -4.11 10.47
CA PRO A 90 -14.74 -4.64 11.66
C PRO A 90 -15.26 -3.92 12.91
N PRO A 91 -15.33 -4.59 14.06
CA PRO A 91 -15.80 -3.99 15.30
C PRO A 91 -14.94 -2.79 15.70
N GLU A 92 -15.57 -1.73 16.21
CA GLU A 92 -14.86 -0.57 16.76
C GLU A 92 -14.54 -0.76 18.24
N PRO A 93 -13.30 -0.48 18.69
CA PRO A 93 -12.16 0.00 17.90
C PRO A 93 -11.54 -1.12 17.06
N TYR A 94 -11.14 -0.78 15.83
CA TYR A 94 -10.46 -1.72 14.94
C TYR A 94 -9.18 -2.26 15.59
N VAL A 95 -9.09 -3.59 15.68
CA VAL A 95 -7.90 -4.31 16.13
C VAL A 95 -7.33 -5.06 14.91
N PRO A 96 -6.11 -4.73 14.45
CA PRO A 96 -5.48 -5.44 13.34
C PRO A 96 -5.36 -6.93 13.65
N THR A 97 -5.63 -7.75 12.65
CA THR A 97 -5.38 -9.19 12.69
C THR A 97 -3.87 -9.49 12.71
N LEU A 98 -3.50 -10.70 13.13
CA LEU A 98 -2.11 -11.15 13.10
C LEU A 98 -1.51 -11.04 11.69
N GLU A 99 -2.28 -11.42 10.66
CA GLU A 99 -1.85 -11.35 9.27
C GLU A 99 -1.56 -9.92 8.81
N GLU A 100 -2.42 -8.96 9.20
CA GLU A 100 -2.21 -7.54 8.91
C GLU A 100 -0.96 -7.00 9.62
N LEU A 101 -0.70 -7.41 10.86
CA LEU A 101 0.50 -7.06 11.60
C LEU A 101 1.76 -7.66 10.96
N GLN A 102 1.71 -8.93 10.53
CA GLN A 102 2.80 -9.57 9.80
C GLN A 102 3.09 -8.85 8.48
N ALA A 103 2.04 -8.49 7.72
CA ALA A 103 2.18 -7.77 6.47
C ALA A 103 2.78 -6.37 6.69
N ALA A 104 2.32 -5.64 7.71
CA ALA A 104 2.87 -4.34 8.09
C ALA A 104 4.34 -4.46 8.50
N LYS A 105 4.69 -5.43 9.35
CA LYS A 105 6.06 -5.65 9.82
C LYS A 105 7.00 -6.06 8.68
N LYS A 106 6.55 -6.89 7.73
CA LYS A 106 7.34 -7.22 6.53
C LYS A 106 7.66 -5.97 5.71
N ARG A 107 6.70 -5.06 5.52
CA ARG A 107 6.94 -3.79 4.80
C ARG A 107 7.95 -2.92 5.55
N GLU A 108 7.81 -2.80 6.86
CA GLU A 108 8.76 -2.07 7.72
C GLU A 108 10.19 -2.63 7.58
N ILE A 109 10.35 -3.96 7.70
CA ILE A 109 11.64 -4.62 7.54
C ILE A 109 12.19 -4.48 6.13
N SER A 110 11.36 -4.59 5.08
CA SER A 110 11.80 -4.38 3.71
C SER A 110 12.32 -2.95 3.47
N GLN A 111 11.67 -1.94 4.03
CA GLN A 111 12.14 -0.55 3.92
C GLN A 111 13.46 -0.33 4.67
N ALA A 112 13.56 -0.86 5.89
CA ALA A 112 14.80 -0.80 6.66
C ALA A 112 15.95 -1.54 5.96
N CYS A 113 15.64 -2.68 5.33
CA CYS A 113 16.58 -3.47 4.54
C CYS A 113 17.14 -2.69 3.35
N GLU A 114 16.26 -2.09 2.56
CA GLU A 114 16.63 -1.27 1.42
C GLU A 114 17.48 -0.08 1.88
N THR A 115 17.07 0.58 2.96
CA THR A 115 17.82 1.70 3.54
C THR A 115 19.24 1.27 3.96
N ALA A 116 19.39 0.11 4.61
CA ALA A 116 20.69 -0.41 5.04
C ALA A 116 21.58 -0.83 3.84
N ILE A 117 20.97 -1.34 2.77
CA ILE A 117 21.72 -1.62 1.54
C ILE A 117 22.17 -0.29 0.92
N TYR A 118 21.27 0.67 0.73
CA TYR A 118 21.57 1.93 0.06
C TYR A 118 22.50 2.84 0.86
N SER A 119 22.47 2.75 2.20
CA SER A 119 23.45 3.43 3.05
C SER A 119 24.87 2.95 2.81
N GLY A 120 25.07 1.88 2.04
CA GLY A 120 26.38 1.56 1.52
C GLY A 120 27.33 0.97 2.56
N VAL A 121 28.60 0.99 2.21
CA VAL A 121 29.67 0.38 2.99
C VAL A 121 30.96 1.19 2.91
N ASP A 122 31.73 1.20 3.99
CA ASP A 122 33.08 1.74 4.02
C ASP A 122 34.08 0.69 3.52
N VAL A 123 34.95 1.10 2.60
CA VAL A 123 35.97 0.24 2.02
C VAL A 123 37.33 0.83 2.32
N THR A 124 38.19 0.05 2.99
CA THR A 124 39.60 0.39 3.14
C THR A 124 40.35 -0.03 1.89
N LEU A 125 40.94 0.95 1.20
CA LEU A 125 41.71 0.77 -0.03
C LEU A 125 43.13 0.28 0.28
N THR A 126 43.86 -0.10 -0.77
CA THR A 126 45.23 -0.64 -0.64
C THR A 126 46.26 0.36 -0.11
N ASP A 127 45.98 1.66 -0.20
CA ASP A 127 46.80 2.72 0.40
C ASP A 127 46.47 3.00 1.87
N GLY A 128 45.49 2.28 2.43
CA GLY A 128 45.02 2.41 3.82
C GLY A 128 43.98 3.52 4.02
N SER A 129 43.59 4.26 2.99
CA SER A 129 42.47 5.19 3.08
C SER A 129 41.13 4.44 3.16
N ALA A 130 40.18 4.98 3.92
CA ALA A 130 38.82 4.45 4.00
C ALA A 130 37.85 5.39 3.29
N GLU A 131 37.05 4.85 2.38
CA GLU A 131 36.07 5.61 1.60
C GLU A 131 34.69 4.96 1.65
N HIS A 132 33.67 5.81 1.69
CA HIS A 132 32.29 5.38 1.76
C HIS A 132 31.66 5.31 0.38
N PHE A 133 30.93 4.22 0.10
CA PHE A 133 30.24 4.00 -1.16
C PHE A 133 28.77 3.70 -0.90
N SER A 134 27.89 4.65 -1.25
CA SER A 134 26.46 4.40 -1.36
C SER A 134 26.18 3.31 -2.40
N LEU A 135 25.13 2.51 -2.16
CA LEU A 135 24.80 1.36 -3.00
C LEU A 135 23.36 1.44 -3.48
N THR A 136 22.96 2.57 -4.06
CA THR A 136 21.68 2.63 -4.76
C THR A 136 21.65 1.62 -5.90
N GLU A 137 20.48 1.32 -6.46
CA GLU A 137 20.38 0.41 -7.62
C GLU A 137 21.30 0.83 -8.78
N HIS A 138 21.47 2.14 -8.99
CA HIS A 138 22.36 2.67 -10.01
C HIS A 138 23.83 2.39 -9.70
N ASP A 139 24.24 2.56 -8.45
CA ASP A 139 25.61 2.32 -8.01
C ASP A 139 25.97 0.84 -8.12
N GLN A 140 25.05 -0.04 -7.69
CA GLN A 140 25.19 -1.49 -7.83
C GLN A 140 25.34 -1.89 -9.30
N LEU A 141 24.48 -1.37 -10.19
CA LEU A 141 24.57 -1.64 -11.62
C LEU A 141 25.90 -1.14 -12.22
N ASN A 142 26.36 0.05 -11.81
CA ASN A 142 27.64 0.60 -12.24
C ASN A 142 28.80 -0.29 -11.79
N LEU A 143 28.81 -0.76 -10.54
CA LEU A 143 29.83 -1.67 -10.02
C LEU A 143 29.86 -3.01 -10.78
N PHE A 144 28.70 -3.55 -11.17
CA PHE A 144 28.65 -4.70 -12.08
C PHE A 144 29.31 -4.40 -13.43
N GLY A 145 29.06 -3.22 -14.00
CA GLY A 145 29.74 -2.75 -15.21
C GLY A 145 31.27 -2.68 -15.04
N LYS A 146 31.73 -2.18 -13.88
CA LYS A 146 33.17 -2.13 -13.53
C LYS A 146 33.78 -3.53 -13.39
N GLN A 147 33.03 -4.48 -12.84
CA GLN A 147 33.46 -5.88 -12.76
C GLN A 147 33.67 -6.50 -14.15
N VAL A 148 32.80 -6.20 -15.12
CA VAL A 148 32.96 -6.65 -16.50
C VAL A 148 34.19 -6.01 -17.17
N GLN A 149 34.44 -4.72 -16.93
CA GLN A 149 35.64 -4.03 -17.44
C GLN A 149 36.92 -4.64 -16.86
N LEU A 150 36.95 -4.94 -15.56
CA LEU A 150 38.06 -5.65 -14.91
C LEU A 150 38.30 -7.02 -15.55
N ALA A 151 37.24 -7.80 -15.78
CA ALA A 151 37.33 -9.10 -16.42
C ALA A 151 37.84 -9.03 -17.88
N ALA A 152 37.60 -7.91 -18.56
CA ALA A 152 38.14 -7.63 -19.89
C ALA A 152 39.60 -7.14 -19.90
N GLY A 153 40.23 -6.98 -18.72
CA GLY A 153 41.63 -6.60 -18.57
C GLY A 153 41.87 -5.09 -18.42
N THR A 154 40.84 -4.29 -18.15
CA THR A 154 41.01 -2.87 -17.81
C THR A 154 41.73 -2.73 -16.47
N THR A 155 42.77 -1.91 -16.43
CA THR A 155 43.63 -1.74 -15.23
C THR A 155 43.40 -0.43 -14.47
N GLU A 156 42.73 0.55 -15.09
CA GLU A 156 42.29 1.81 -14.48
C GLU A 156 40.81 2.00 -14.77
N LEU A 157 40.00 2.14 -13.72
CA LEU A 157 38.57 2.27 -13.83
C LEU A 157 38.10 3.55 -13.15
N GLU A 158 37.39 4.37 -13.90
CA GLU A 158 36.78 5.59 -13.39
C GLU A 158 35.58 5.25 -12.50
N TYR A 159 35.55 5.79 -11.29
CA TYR A 159 34.45 5.67 -10.35
C TYR A 159 34.48 6.83 -9.35
N HIS A 160 33.41 7.00 -8.56
CA HIS A 160 33.34 8.03 -7.52
C HIS A 160 32.87 7.42 -6.20
N ALA A 161 33.50 7.84 -5.11
CA ALA A 161 33.01 7.61 -3.76
C ALA A 161 32.07 8.76 -3.35
N ASP A 162 31.35 8.59 -2.26
CA ASP A 162 30.38 9.57 -1.80
C ASP A 162 31.04 10.91 -1.47
N GLY A 163 30.53 11.99 -2.08
CA GLY A 163 31.06 13.35 -1.90
C GLY A 163 32.43 13.59 -2.53
N GLN A 164 33.00 12.63 -3.25
CA GLN A 164 34.30 12.73 -3.92
C GLN A 164 34.16 12.93 -5.43
N PRO A 165 35.12 13.62 -6.08
CA PRO A 165 35.16 13.68 -7.53
C PRO A 165 35.41 12.30 -8.15
N CYS A 166 34.95 12.12 -9.39
CA CYS A 166 35.28 10.93 -10.17
C CYS A 166 36.80 10.84 -10.39
N ARG A 167 37.38 9.67 -10.09
CA ARG A 167 38.80 9.38 -10.22
C ARG A 167 39.03 7.96 -10.70
N TYR A 168 40.27 7.66 -11.07
CA TYR A 168 40.67 6.30 -11.43
C TYR A 168 41.07 5.50 -10.21
N TYR A 169 40.53 4.28 -10.11
CA TYR A 169 40.99 3.26 -9.19
C TYR A 169 41.78 2.21 -9.97
N ASN A 170 42.84 1.70 -9.35
CA ASN A 170 43.57 0.56 -9.89
C ASN A 170 42.76 -0.74 -9.73
N THR A 171 43.24 -1.82 -10.34
CA THR A 171 42.58 -3.14 -10.28
C THR A 171 42.34 -3.64 -8.85
N ALA A 172 43.31 -3.49 -7.95
CA ALA A 172 43.20 -4.02 -6.59
C ALA A 172 42.15 -3.28 -5.78
N ASP A 173 42.16 -1.94 -5.82
CA ASP A 173 41.18 -1.11 -5.12
C ASP A 173 39.78 -1.33 -5.67
N MET A 174 39.62 -1.39 -7.00
CA MET A 174 38.31 -1.63 -7.60
C MET A 174 37.76 -3.02 -7.26
N GLN A 175 38.62 -4.04 -7.15
CA GLN A 175 38.22 -5.36 -6.66
C GLN A 175 37.77 -5.33 -5.20
N LEU A 176 38.46 -4.58 -4.34
CA LEU A 176 38.04 -4.39 -2.94
C LEU A 176 36.67 -3.71 -2.86
N ILE A 177 36.46 -2.62 -3.62
CA ILE A 177 35.19 -1.90 -3.66
C ILE A 177 34.06 -2.83 -4.09
N ILE A 178 34.21 -3.51 -5.24
CA ILE A 178 33.17 -4.40 -5.79
C ILE A 178 32.88 -5.56 -4.83
N SER A 179 33.92 -6.25 -4.34
CA SER A 179 33.72 -7.42 -3.48
C SER A 179 33.06 -7.06 -2.15
N THR A 180 33.46 -5.95 -1.53
CA THR A 180 32.87 -5.47 -0.27
C THR A 180 31.42 -5.03 -0.48
N ALA A 181 31.14 -4.27 -1.54
CA ALA A 181 29.78 -3.88 -1.90
C ALA A 181 28.86 -5.08 -2.19
N MET A 182 29.33 -6.05 -2.96
CA MET A 182 28.53 -7.24 -3.28
C MET A 182 28.28 -8.11 -2.03
N GLN A 183 29.26 -8.20 -1.12
CA GLN A 183 29.08 -8.89 0.16
C GLN A 183 28.05 -8.19 1.03
N HIS A 184 28.10 -6.86 1.13
CA HIS A 184 27.12 -6.04 1.86
C HIS A 184 25.69 -6.28 1.37
N VAL A 185 25.47 -6.15 0.05
CA VAL A 185 24.17 -6.39 -0.58
C VAL A 185 23.69 -7.82 -0.32
N SER A 186 24.59 -8.81 -0.46
CA SER A 186 24.27 -10.22 -0.26
C SER A 186 23.91 -10.55 1.18
N TYR A 187 24.65 -9.99 2.15
CA TYR A 187 24.37 -10.15 3.58
C TYR A 187 22.99 -9.60 3.90
N HIS A 188 22.74 -8.32 3.60
CA HIS A 188 21.47 -7.68 3.93
C HIS A 188 20.30 -8.38 3.24
N THR A 189 20.41 -8.72 1.95
CA THR A 189 19.37 -9.48 1.25
C THR A 189 19.07 -10.82 1.95
N THR A 190 20.11 -11.55 2.36
CA THR A 190 19.97 -12.83 3.06
C THR A 190 19.34 -12.66 4.44
N TYR A 191 19.80 -11.67 5.20
CA TYR A 191 19.29 -11.33 6.52
C TYR A 191 17.81 -10.97 6.47
N CYS A 192 17.41 -10.09 5.54
CA CYS A 192 16.02 -9.64 5.40
C CYS A 192 15.08 -10.79 5.02
N ASN A 193 15.54 -11.70 4.15
CA ASN A 193 14.79 -12.92 3.84
C ASN A 193 14.57 -13.78 5.09
N ALA A 194 15.60 -13.95 5.93
CA ALA A 194 15.48 -14.70 7.18
C ALA A 194 14.52 -14.03 8.18
N VAL A 195 14.59 -12.71 8.34
CA VAL A 195 13.63 -11.95 9.18
C VAL A 195 12.21 -12.08 8.63
N ASN A 196 12.00 -12.05 7.31
CA ASN A 196 10.68 -12.25 6.70
C ASN A 196 10.12 -13.66 6.95
N MET A 197 10.99 -14.68 6.96
CA MET A 197 10.61 -16.03 7.36
C MET A 197 10.24 -16.09 8.85
N TRP A 198 11.01 -15.42 9.71
CA TRP A 198 10.70 -15.30 11.13
C TRP A 198 9.34 -14.63 11.37
N ILE A 199 9.08 -13.48 10.74
CA ILE A 199 7.78 -12.78 10.83
C ILE A 199 6.64 -13.71 10.42
N SER A 200 6.80 -14.45 9.31
CA SER A 200 5.77 -15.38 8.82
C SER A 200 5.51 -16.55 9.78
N GLY A 201 6.51 -16.93 10.58
CA GLY A 201 6.42 -18.00 11.55
C GLY A 201 5.82 -17.61 12.90
N THR A 202 5.74 -16.30 13.21
CA THR A 202 5.18 -15.80 14.48
C THR A 202 3.73 -16.20 14.66
N GLN A 203 3.34 -16.52 15.90
CA GLN A 203 1.98 -16.95 16.25
C GLN A 203 1.25 -15.95 17.16
N SER A 204 1.93 -14.90 17.61
CA SER A 204 1.36 -13.88 18.49
C SER A 204 1.76 -12.47 18.08
N THR A 205 0.93 -11.51 18.46
CA THR A 205 1.18 -10.08 18.23
C THR A 205 2.41 -9.60 19.00
N ASP A 206 2.66 -10.16 20.18
CA ASP A 206 3.78 -9.78 21.05
C ASP A 206 5.12 -10.17 20.43
N GLU A 207 5.20 -11.35 19.80
CA GLU A 207 6.38 -11.79 19.05
C GLU A 207 6.69 -10.85 17.88
N ILE A 208 5.67 -10.43 17.11
CA ILE A 208 5.86 -9.53 15.97
C ILE A 208 6.41 -8.18 16.41
N GLN A 209 5.95 -7.65 17.54
CA GLN A 209 6.41 -6.35 18.07
C GLN A 209 7.88 -6.37 18.51
N GLN A 210 8.42 -7.55 18.85
CA GLN A 210 9.83 -7.71 19.21
C GLN A 210 10.75 -7.79 17.99
N ILE A 211 10.21 -7.97 16.78
CA ILE A 211 11.00 -8.02 15.56
C ILE A 211 11.29 -6.60 15.08
N TYR A 212 12.57 -6.30 14.93
CA TYR A 212 13.10 -5.07 14.35
C TYR A 212 14.32 -5.38 13.48
N TYR A 213 14.67 -4.44 12.60
CA TYR A 213 15.81 -4.59 11.72
C TYR A 213 17.13 -4.58 12.51
N GLY A 214 17.97 -5.59 12.34
CA GLY A 214 19.21 -5.78 13.10
C GLY A 214 19.05 -6.66 14.34
N ALA A 215 17.86 -7.17 14.65
CA ALA A 215 17.66 -8.17 15.68
C ALA A 215 18.38 -9.50 15.36
N ASP A 216 18.82 -10.21 16.40
CA ASP A 216 19.35 -11.56 16.27
C ASP A 216 18.27 -12.52 15.78
N VAL A 217 18.39 -12.97 14.53
CA VAL A 217 17.43 -13.90 13.93
C VAL A 217 17.50 -15.25 14.66
N PRO A 218 16.37 -15.83 15.11
CA PRO A 218 16.39 -17.14 15.77
C PRO A 218 17.00 -18.22 14.88
N GLU A 219 17.76 -19.16 15.48
CA GLU A 219 18.54 -20.15 14.74
C GLU A 219 17.72 -20.97 13.73
N GLN A 220 16.46 -21.28 14.05
CA GLN A 220 15.55 -22.02 13.17
C GLN A 220 15.22 -21.29 11.85
N TYR A 221 15.42 -19.97 11.79
CA TYR A 221 15.23 -19.15 10.58
C TYR A 221 16.55 -18.77 9.92
N GLN A 222 17.69 -19.15 10.50
CA GLN A 222 19.01 -18.90 9.90
C GLN A 222 19.35 -20.00 8.90
N SER A 223 19.49 -19.63 7.63
CA SER A 223 20.09 -20.51 6.62
C SER A 223 21.59 -20.69 6.87
N ASP A 224 22.19 -21.75 6.32
CA ASP A 224 23.65 -21.96 6.37
C ASP A 224 24.43 -20.76 5.81
N VAL A 225 23.86 -20.09 4.80
CA VAL A 225 24.42 -18.87 4.21
C VAL A 225 24.39 -17.70 5.20
N LEU A 226 23.29 -17.49 5.92
CA LEU A 226 23.20 -16.44 6.93
C LEU A 226 24.16 -16.70 8.09
N LYS A 227 24.27 -17.96 8.54
CA LYS A 227 25.23 -18.36 9.58
C LYS A 227 26.66 -18.03 9.16
N ALA A 228 27.02 -18.30 7.91
CA ALA A 228 28.33 -17.95 7.37
C ALA A 228 28.58 -16.43 7.40
N TYR A 229 27.63 -15.61 6.95
CA TYR A 229 27.79 -14.16 7.00
C TYR A 229 27.91 -13.61 8.42
N ILE A 230 27.09 -14.10 9.36
CA ILE A 230 27.16 -13.67 10.78
C ILE A 230 28.52 -14.01 11.38
N ALA A 231 29.12 -15.15 11.02
CA ALA A 231 30.46 -15.51 11.47
C ALA A 231 31.52 -14.54 10.92
N THR A 232 31.48 -14.25 9.61
CA THR A 232 32.40 -13.28 8.97
C THR A 232 32.31 -11.89 9.60
N GLU A 233 31.09 -11.40 9.86
CA GLU A 233 30.89 -10.09 10.50
C GLU A 233 31.42 -10.05 11.93
N LYS A 234 31.31 -11.16 12.68
CA LYS A 234 31.90 -11.27 14.03
C LYS A 234 33.42 -11.27 14.01
N GLU A 235 34.04 -11.95 13.04
CA GLU A 235 35.50 -11.92 12.84
C GLU A 235 35.96 -10.50 12.53
N ARG A 236 35.28 -9.80 11.60
CA ARG A 236 35.57 -8.40 11.28
C ARG A 236 35.44 -7.47 12.47
N ALA A 237 34.40 -7.65 13.31
CA ALA A 237 34.20 -6.84 14.50
C ALA A 237 35.23 -7.14 15.60
N GLY A 238 35.74 -8.38 15.67
CA GLY A 238 36.79 -8.79 16.62
C GLY A 238 38.17 -8.23 16.30
N ASP A 239 38.51 -8.06 15.01
CA ASP A 239 39.78 -7.50 14.55
C ASP A 239 39.95 -6.00 14.86
N VAL A 240 38.86 -5.27 15.17
CA VAL A 240 38.92 -3.84 15.51
C VAL A 240 39.35 -3.60 16.98
N ASP A 241 39.24 -4.62 17.84
CA ASP A 241 39.44 -4.50 19.29
C ASP A 241 40.78 -5.10 19.81
N GLU A 242 41.64 -5.63 18.94
CA GLU A 242 42.99 -6.06 19.35
C GLU A 242 43.94 -4.86 19.40
N PRO A 243 44.44 -4.43 20.59
CA PRO A 243 45.47 -3.42 20.65
C PRO A 243 46.73 -4.04 20.02
N GLN A 244 47.25 -3.42 18.97
CA GLN A 244 48.57 -3.74 18.45
C GLN A 244 49.59 -3.50 19.58
N VAL A 245 49.97 -4.58 20.27
CA VAL A 245 51.08 -4.57 21.21
C VAL A 245 52.33 -4.45 20.36
N ALA A 246 52.84 -3.23 20.24
CA ALA A 246 54.13 -2.96 19.63
C ALA A 246 55.23 -3.61 20.50
N GLU A 247 56.01 -4.50 19.89
CA GLU A 247 57.29 -5.00 20.43
C GLU A 247 58.45 -4.10 20.00
#